data_AF-A0A1H3AUL4-F1
#
_entry.id   AF-A0A1H3AUL4-F1
#
_cell.length_a   1.000
_cell.length_b   1.000
_cell.length_c   1.000
_cell.angle_alpha   90.00
_cell.angle_beta   90.00
_cell.angle_gamma   90.00
#
_symmetry.space_group_name_H-M   'P 1'
#
loop_
_entity.id
_entity.type
_entity.pdbx_description
1 polymer ?
#
loop_
_entity_poly.entity_id
_entity_poly.type
_entity_poly.pdbx_seq_one_letter_code
_entity_poly.pdbx_strand_id
1 'polypeptide(L)'
;MKTRGEAITEDAEHTLHKLTVLTHQSFSRADLSALIEPFTSRLEYYLKSVVFPTISRRTNLNDLIDNLSSLGLAAPQVTSLHTLRQLYNKSKHDPDVDLKSQECIRSFKAAVVALRAITTLGIASIDAPQEPSFNTVVYVGLWDHYVGGETEVGLFLPSNHWMGTTPISTFHLHWSSWDHLKPALADHPRYSRGEEALGSTLWKSFSDEGDFLDAGVWEGDVRELLEVLSAHNDESLEEAVIPFLARRNNLISVGIALVSATVDTVRAIPSANEVDLRECISERAKTEYAAEVQTPHGQKILDSVIHCVESVPHNERVAISGPSFRIYSEEEDGELDVPVKLLGTTLTWLVS
;
A
#
# COMPACT_ATOMS: atom_id res chain seq x y z
N MET A 1 13.24 -3.19 11.45
CA MET A 1 12.64 -2.65 10.20
C MET A 1 13.28 -3.36 9.03
N LYS A 2 12.47 -3.99 8.18
CA LYS A 2 12.98 -4.70 7.00
C LYS A 2 13.53 -3.71 5.99
N THR A 3 14.79 -3.87 5.59
CA THR A 3 15.40 -3.07 4.52
C THR A 3 14.96 -3.56 3.15
N ARG A 4 15.13 -2.74 2.11
CA ARG A 4 14.88 -3.18 0.72
C ARG A 4 15.77 -4.36 0.32
N GLY A 5 16.99 -4.43 0.87
CA GLY A 5 17.90 -5.56 0.69
C GLY A 5 17.43 -6.85 1.37
N GLU A 6 16.94 -6.76 2.60
CA GLU A 6 16.37 -7.91 3.32
C GLU A 6 15.11 -8.43 2.61
N ALA A 7 14.29 -7.53 2.07
CA ALA A 7 13.08 -7.87 1.33
C ALA A 7 13.35 -8.77 0.11
N ILE A 8 14.27 -8.36 -0.77
CA ILE A 8 14.60 -9.14 -1.98
C ILE A 8 15.28 -10.47 -1.61
N THR A 9 16.01 -10.50 -0.49
CA THR A 9 16.66 -11.70 0.01
C THR A 9 15.63 -12.72 0.52
N GLU A 10 14.65 -12.27 1.30
CA GLU A 10 13.55 -13.13 1.77
C GLU A 10 12.68 -13.63 0.62
N ASP A 11 12.42 -12.80 -0.40
CA ASP A 11 11.74 -13.24 -1.63
C ASP A 11 12.50 -14.39 -2.32
N ALA A 12 13.83 -14.32 -2.34
CA ALA A 12 14.69 -15.37 -2.90
C ALA A 12 14.61 -16.66 -2.07
N GLU A 13 14.63 -16.54 -0.74
CA GLU A 13 14.50 -17.65 0.19
C GLU A 13 13.12 -18.32 0.11
N HIS A 14 12.07 -17.52 0.00
CA HIS A 14 10.71 -18.01 -0.20
C HIS A 14 10.57 -18.75 -1.53
N THR A 15 11.17 -18.22 -2.61
CA THR A 15 11.18 -18.89 -3.92
C THR A 15 11.98 -20.19 -3.87
N LEU A 16 13.13 -20.20 -3.18
CA LEU A 16 13.93 -21.41 -2.93
C LEU A 16 13.13 -22.47 -2.16
N HIS A 17 12.37 -22.05 -1.15
CA HIS A 17 11.50 -22.94 -0.38
C HIS A 17 10.43 -23.56 -1.29
N LYS A 18 9.73 -22.74 -2.10
CA LYS A 18 8.75 -23.22 -3.10
C LYS A 18 9.35 -24.20 -4.09
N LEU A 19 10.54 -23.91 -4.63
CA LEU A 19 11.27 -24.83 -5.51
C LEU A 19 11.59 -26.16 -4.83
N THR A 20 11.97 -26.12 -3.54
CA THR A 20 12.27 -27.33 -2.76
C THR A 20 11.02 -28.15 -2.52
N VAL A 21 9.92 -27.51 -2.09
CA VAL A 21 8.62 -28.16 -1.87
C VAL A 21 8.10 -28.82 -3.16
N LEU A 22 8.25 -28.14 -4.29
CA LEU A 22 7.84 -28.66 -5.60
C LEU A 22 8.50 -30.00 -5.94
N THR A 23 9.71 -30.27 -5.44
CA THR A 23 10.40 -31.56 -5.69
C THR A 23 9.79 -32.76 -4.95
N HIS A 24 8.88 -32.53 -3.99
CA HIS A 24 8.16 -33.59 -3.29
C HIS A 24 6.91 -34.09 -4.03
N GLN A 25 6.58 -33.49 -5.18
CA GLN A 25 5.45 -33.87 -6.00
C GLN A 25 5.86 -34.01 -7.48
N SER A 26 4.96 -34.50 -8.31
CA SER A 26 5.15 -34.43 -9.76
C SER A 26 5.02 -32.97 -10.20
N PHE A 27 5.95 -32.51 -11.02
CA PHE A 27 5.97 -31.14 -11.54
C PHE A 27 6.40 -31.13 -13.01
N SER A 28 6.01 -30.06 -13.70
CA SER A 28 6.37 -29.76 -15.07
C SER A 28 7.48 -28.70 -15.14
N ARG A 29 8.09 -28.55 -16.32
CA ARG A 29 8.99 -27.42 -16.63
C ARG A 29 8.31 -26.07 -16.37
N ALA A 30 7.01 -25.96 -16.68
CA ALA A 30 6.24 -24.73 -16.50
C ALA A 30 6.16 -24.34 -15.02
N ASP A 31 6.03 -25.31 -14.11
CA ASP A 31 6.00 -25.05 -12.67
C ASP A 31 7.32 -24.45 -12.15
N LEU A 32 8.46 -24.93 -12.67
CA LEU A 32 9.77 -24.34 -12.37
C LEU A 32 9.89 -22.93 -12.95
N SER A 33 9.45 -22.75 -14.20
CA SER A 33 9.52 -21.47 -14.91
C SER A 33 8.71 -20.38 -14.20
N ALA A 34 7.50 -20.74 -13.74
CA ALA A 34 6.60 -19.88 -12.98
C ALA A 34 7.19 -19.37 -11.65
N LEU A 35 8.20 -20.05 -11.10
CA LEU A 35 8.93 -19.61 -9.91
C LEU A 35 10.18 -18.79 -10.27
N ILE A 36 10.92 -19.18 -11.31
CA ILE A 36 12.19 -18.56 -11.69
C ILE A 36 11.97 -17.18 -12.34
N GLU A 37 11.01 -17.07 -13.26
CA GLU A 37 10.84 -15.88 -14.10
C GLU A 37 10.35 -14.65 -13.34
N PRO A 38 9.32 -14.73 -12.48
CA PRO A 38 8.86 -13.58 -11.72
C PRO A 38 9.93 -13.07 -10.76
N PHE A 39 10.62 -13.97 -10.06
CA PHE A 39 11.68 -13.60 -9.13
C PHE A 39 12.84 -12.90 -9.85
N THR A 40 13.35 -13.48 -10.95
CA THR A 40 14.51 -12.91 -11.65
C THR A 40 14.18 -11.56 -12.30
N SER A 41 12.94 -11.40 -12.78
CA SER A 41 12.45 -10.09 -13.29
C SER A 41 12.37 -9.05 -12.17
N ARG A 42 11.93 -9.45 -10.97
CA ARG A 42 11.93 -8.58 -9.78
C ARG A 42 13.34 -8.23 -9.32
N LEU A 43 14.28 -9.17 -9.39
CA LEU A 43 15.70 -8.92 -9.12
C LEU A 43 16.27 -7.85 -10.07
N GLU A 44 15.97 -7.96 -11.37
CA GLU A 44 16.39 -6.93 -12.35
C GLU A 44 15.82 -5.55 -11.98
N TYR A 45 14.53 -5.49 -11.64
CA TYR A 45 13.90 -4.26 -11.18
C TYR A 45 14.56 -3.70 -9.91
N TYR A 46 14.84 -4.55 -8.91
CA TYR A 46 15.55 -4.18 -7.70
C TYR A 46 16.94 -3.60 -8.00
N LEU A 47 17.71 -4.23 -8.89
CA LEU A 47 19.02 -3.70 -9.28
C LEU A 47 18.89 -2.33 -9.98
N LYS A 48 17.87 -2.13 -10.83
CA LYS A 48 17.64 -0.85 -11.52
C LYS A 48 17.15 0.26 -10.60
N SER A 49 16.24 -0.04 -9.69
CA SER A 49 15.53 0.97 -8.90
C SER A 49 16.18 1.25 -7.55
N VAL A 50 16.83 0.23 -6.96
CA VAL A 50 17.39 0.31 -5.61
C VAL A 50 18.91 0.40 -5.66
N VAL A 51 19.58 -0.52 -6.36
CA VAL A 51 21.05 -0.58 -6.37
C VAL A 51 21.66 0.49 -7.28
N PHE A 52 21.08 0.69 -8.46
CA PHE A 52 21.57 1.63 -9.46
C PHE A 52 20.49 2.62 -9.94
N PRO A 53 19.92 3.45 -9.05
CA PRO A 53 18.74 4.28 -9.36
C PRO A 53 18.92 5.27 -10.51
N THR A 54 20.17 5.63 -10.83
CA THR A 54 20.51 6.56 -11.93
C THR A 54 20.82 5.86 -13.25
N ILE A 55 20.78 4.53 -13.29
CA ILE A 55 21.13 3.78 -14.50
C ILE A 55 20.04 3.90 -15.56
N SER A 56 20.43 3.76 -16.83
CA SER A 56 19.48 3.75 -17.93
C SER A 56 18.48 2.60 -17.77
N ARG A 57 17.20 2.88 -18.02
CA ARG A 57 16.15 1.85 -18.08
C ARG A 57 16.45 0.75 -19.12
N ARG A 58 17.27 1.08 -20.14
CA ARG A 58 17.68 0.15 -21.21
C ARG A 58 18.81 -0.80 -20.80
N THR A 59 19.47 -0.57 -19.67
CA THR A 59 20.51 -1.49 -19.18
C THR A 59 19.89 -2.85 -18.87
N ASN A 60 20.54 -3.92 -19.31
CA ASN A 60 20.04 -5.28 -19.14
C ASN A 60 20.56 -5.91 -17.84
N LEU A 61 19.98 -7.06 -17.45
CA LEU A 61 20.37 -7.78 -16.25
C LEU A 61 21.84 -8.24 -16.23
N ASN A 62 22.44 -8.54 -17.39
CA ASN A 62 23.86 -8.92 -17.44
C ASN A 62 24.73 -7.77 -16.94
N ASP A 63 24.56 -6.58 -17.52
CA ASP A 63 25.37 -5.40 -17.20
C ASP A 63 25.14 -4.94 -15.76
N LEU A 64 23.90 -5.06 -15.25
CA LEU A 64 23.59 -4.78 -13.85
C LEU A 64 24.36 -5.70 -12.89
N ILE A 65 24.46 -6.99 -13.20
CA ILE A 65 25.21 -7.95 -12.39
C ILE A 65 26.72 -7.66 -12.45
N ASP A 66 27.26 -7.37 -13.63
CA ASP A 66 28.67 -7.04 -13.80
C ASP A 66 29.06 -5.76 -13.03
N ASN A 67 28.17 -4.77 -13.01
CA ASN A 67 28.41 -3.53 -12.27
C ASN A 67 28.50 -3.72 -10.75
N LEU A 68 27.97 -4.81 -10.18
CA LEU A 68 28.07 -5.07 -8.73
C LEU A 68 29.52 -5.26 -8.27
N SER A 69 30.43 -5.69 -9.15
CA SER A 69 31.86 -5.74 -8.82
C SER A 69 32.44 -4.36 -8.51
N SER A 70 31.95 -3.30 -9.18
CA SER A 70 32.39 -1.92 -8.90
C SER A 70 31.94 -1.42 -7.52
N LEU A 71 30.89 -2.05 -6.97
CA LEU A 71 30.37 -1.79 -5.63
C LEU A 71 31.01 -2.69 -4.56
N GLY A 72 31.99 -3.53 -4.92
CA GLY A 72 32.73 -4.38 -3.99
C GLY A 72 32.18 -5.80 -3.82
N LEU A 73 31.19 -6.22 -4.63
CA LEU A 73 30.70 -7.60 -4.58
C LEU A 73 31.76 -8.59 -5.10
N ALA A 74 32.00 -9.68 -4.37
CA ALA A 74 33.06 -10.62 -4.71
C ALA A 74 32.72 -11.43 -5.98
N ALA A 75 33.75 -11.77 -6.77
CA ALA A 75 33.59 -12.50 -8.03
C ALA A 75 32.76 -13.81 -7.94
N PRO A 76 32.85 -14.62 -6.86
CA PRO A 76 31.99 -15.80 -6.72
C PRO A 76 30.49 -15.46 -6.59
N GLN A 77 30.17 -14.34 -5.95
CA GLN A 77 28.78 -13.87 -5.77
C GLN A 77 28.23 -13.33 -7.09
N VAL A 78 29.04 -12.57 -7.84
CA VAL A 78 28.72 -12.11 -9.20
C VAL A 78 28.46 -13.31 -10.13
N THR A 79 29.31 -14.33 -10.07
CA THR A 79 29.14 -15.59 -10.82
C THR A 79 27.83 -16.31 -10.46
N SER A 80 27.46 -16.28 -9.17
CA SER A 80 26.21 -16.88 -8.70
C SER A 80 24.98 -16.18 -9.28
N LEU A 81 25.00 -14.84 -9.35
CA LEU A 81 23.92 -14.07 -9.97
C LEU A 81 23.86 -14.28 -11.49
N HIS A 82 25.00 -14.39 -12.18
CA HIS A 82 25.04 -14.77 -13.60
C HIS A 82 24.48 -16.16 -13.85
N THR A 83 24.72 -17.12 -12.94
CA THR A 83 24.15 -18.47 -13.04
C THR A 83 22.62 -18.40 -12.96
N LEU A 84 22.07 -17.59 -12.04
CA LEU A 84 20.63 -17.35 -11.97
C LEU A 84 20.09 -16.67 -13.24
N ARG A 85 20.80 -15.66 -13.78
CA ARG A 85 20.44 -15.00 -15.05
C ARG A 85 20.39 -15.99 -16.22
N GLN A 86 21.37 -16.89 -16.32
CA GLN A 86 21.40 -17.91 -17.36
C GLN A 86 20.22 -18.88 -17.22
N LEU A 87 19.89 -19.28 -15.99
CA LEU A 87 18.71 -20.09 -15.71
C LEU A 87 17.41 -19.38 -16.12
N TYR A 88 17.28 -18.08 -15.84
CA TYR A 88 16.16 -17.26 -16.28
C TYR A 88 16.04 -17.20 -17.80
N ASN A 89 17.15 -16.92 -18.50
CA ASN A 89 17.17 -16.88 -19.96
C ASN A 89 16.75 -18.22 -20.57
N LYS A 90 17.26 -19.33 -20.02
CA LYS A 90 16.91 -20.69 -20.42
C LYS A 90 15.43 -20.99 -20.17
N SER A 91 14.88 -20.56 -19.03
CA SER A 91 13.45 -20.68 -18.71
C SER A 91 12.57 -19.96 -19.73
N LYS A 92 12.95 -18.72 -20.07
CA LYS A 92 12.13 -17.80 -20.87
C LYS A 92 12.25 -18.02 -22.38
N HIS A 93 13.43 -18.33 -22.88
CA HIS A 93 13.72 -18.31 -24.32
C HIS A 93 13.90 -19.70 -24.95
N ASP A 94 14.16 -20.72 -24.14
CA ASP A 94 14.45 -22.08 -24.61
C ASP A 94 13.39 -23.09 -24.11
N PRO A 95 12.16 -23.09 -24.69
CA PRO A 95 11.06 -23.93 -24.21
C PRO A 95 11.36 -25.43 -24.31
N ASP A 96 12.18 -25.83 -25.28
CA ASP A 96 12.52 -27.23 -25.53
C ASP A 96 13.65 -27.76 -24.63
N VAL A 97 14.30 -26.88 -23.87
CA VAL A 97 15.39 -27.30 -22.97
C VAL A 97 14.84 -27.58 -21.58
N ASP A 98 15.16 -28.78 -21.09
CA ASP A 98 14.77 -29.22 -19.76
C ASP A 98 15.38 -28.36 -18.64
N LEU A 99 14.56 -28.07 -17.62
CA LEU A 99 14.96 -27.36 -16.41
C LEU A 99 15.11 -28.38 -15.28
N LYS A 100 16.34 -28.66 -14.90
CA LYS A 100 16.63 -29.61 -13.83
C LYS A 100 16.38 -28.96 -12.47
N SER A 101 15.45 -29.49 -11.68
CA SER A 101 15.10 -28.94 -10.36
C SER A 101 16.31 -28.75 -9.42
N GLN A 102 17.27 -29.69 -9.43
CA GLN A 102 18.50 -29.58 -8.65
C GLN A 102 19.37 -28.37 -9.07
N GLU A 103 19.42 -28.06 -10.37
CA GLU A 103 20.13 -26.90 -10.89
C GLU A 103 19.43 -25.60 -10.48
N CYS A 104 18.10 -25.58 -10.52
CA CYS A 104 17.29 -24.45 -10.05
C CYS A 104 17.53 -24.18 -8.57
N ILE A 105 17.41 -25.20 -7.72
CA ILE A 105 17.62 -25.09 -6.26
C ILE A 105 19.05 -24.62 -5.95
N ARG A 106 20.06 -25.19 -6.63
CA ARG A 106 21.46 -24.77 -6.42
C ARG A 106 21.69 -23.32 -6.81
N SER A 107 21.12 -22.89 -7.94
CA SER A 107 21.24 -21.51 -8.42
C SER A 107 20.58 -20.53 -7.45
N PHE A 108 19.40 -20.84 -6.93
CA PHE A 108 18.72 -20.02 -5.93
C PHE A 108 19.47 -19.98 -4.59
N LYS A 109 20.01 -21.12 -4.10
CA LYS A 109 20.85 -21.13 -2.90
C LYS A 109 22.06 -20.20 -3.03
N ALA A 110 22.73 -20.24 -4.18
CA ALA A 110 23.88 -19.37 -4.45
C ALA A 110 23.45 -17.89 -4.60
N ALA A 111 22.30 -17.63 -5.23
CA ALA A 111 21.74 -16.29 -5.36
C ALA A 111 21.37 -15.67 -3.99
N VAL A 112 20.76 -16.44 -3.08
CA VAL A 112 20.48 -15.99 -1.70
C VAL A 112 21.76 -15.53 -1.00
N VAL A 113 22.84 -16.30 -1.12
CA VAL A 113 24.14 -15.92 -0.54
C VAL A 113 24.68 -14.64 -1.17
N ALA A 114 24.55 -14.49 -2.51
CA ALA A 114 24.97 -13.27 -3.20
C ALA A 114 24.12 -12.04 -2.80
N LEU A 115 22.81 -12.19 -2.63
CA LEU A 115 21.91 -11.12 -2.20
C LEU A 115 22.21 -10.68 -0.77
N ARG A 116 22.43 -11.63 0.15
CA ARG A 116 22.91 -11.32 1.52
C ARG A 116 24.26 -10.60 1.51
N ALA A 117 25.12 -10.87 0.55
CA ALA A 117 26.37 -10.12 0.42
C ALA A 117 26.13 -8.69 -0.08
N ILE A 118 25.18 -8.48 -1.01
CA ILE A 118 24.78 -7.15 -1.46
C ILE A 118 24.27 -6.29 -0.29
N THR A 119 23.51 -6.87 0.64
CA THR A 119 23.02 -6.12 1.82
C THR A 119 24.14 -5.70 2.77
N THR A 120 25.36 -6.24 2.63
CA THR A 120 26.52 -5.85 3.46
C THR A 120 27.38 -4.77 2.82
N LEU A 121 27.04 -4.29 1.62
CA LEU A 121 27.82 -3.27 0.90
C LEU A 121 27.64 -1.84 1.44
N GLY A 122 26.72 -1.62 2.40
CA GLY A 122 26.48 -0.31 3.01
C GLY A 122 25.92 0.72 2.04
N ILE A 123 25.09 0.28 1.09
CA ILE A 123 24.48 1.14 0.09
C ILE A 123 23.19 1.72 0.69
N ALA A 124 23.15 3.04 0.89
CA ALA A 124 22.07 3.72 1.60
C ALA A 124 20.66 3.39 1.06
N SER A 125 20.50 3.22 -0.26
CA SER A 125 19.22 2.86 -0.87
C SER A 125 18.82 1.40 -0.62
N ILE A 126 19.77 0.50 -0.41
CA ILE A 126 19.54 -0.91 -0.05
C ILE A 126 19.15 -1.01 1.42
N ASP A 127 19.85 -0.26 2.27
CA ASP A 127 19.63 -0.18 3.71
C ASP A 127 18.39 0.64 4.08
N ALA A 128 17.83 1.36 3.11
CA ALA A 128 16.60 2.11 3.30
C ALA A 128 15.45 1.17 3.71
N PRO A 129 14.53 1.64 4.57
CA PRO A 129 13.26 0.96 4.84
C PRO A 129 12.59 0.46 3.55
N GLN A 130 12.14 -0.79 3.55
CA GLN A 130 11.11 -1.18 2.60
C GLN A 130 9.78 -0.60 3.09
N GLU A 131 9.26 0.37 2.36
CA GLU A 131 7.90 0.84 2.59
C GLU A 131 6.92 -0.18 2.01
N PRO A 132 5.94 -0.66 2.80
CA PRO A 132 4.83 -1.44 2.25
C PRO A 132 4.03 -0.56 1.28
N SER A 133 4.02 -0.91 0.00
CA SER A 133 3.17 -0.23 -0.98
C SER A 133 1.81 -0.91 -1.00
N PHE A 134 0.80 -0.29 -0.41
CA PHE A 134 -0.59 -0.68 -0.60
C PHE A 134 -1.17 0.18 -1.72
N ASN A 135 -1.66 -0.48 -2.75
CA ASN A 135 -2.57 0.17 -3.70
C ASN A 135 -3.98 -0.21 -3.29
N THR A 136 -4.74 0.80 -2.89
CA THR A 136 -6.18 0.68 -2.69
C THR A 136 -6.86 1.35 -3.87
N VAL A 137 -7.81 0.65 -4.47
CA VAL A 137 -8.73 1.25 -5.43
C VAL A 137 -9.88 1.86 -4.64
N VAL A 138 -10.14 3.15 -4.82
CA VAL A 138 -11.24 3.88 -4.18
C VAL A 138 -12.04 4.58 -5.27
N TYR A 139 -13.35 4.37 -5.29
CA TYR A 139 -14.25 5.17 -6.11
C TYR A 139 -14.57 6.47 -5.39
N VAL A 140 -14.49 7.58 -6.11
CA VAL A 140 -14.75 8.93 -5.60
C VAL A 140 -15.98 9.45 -6.33
N GLY A 141 -17.07 9.65 -5.60
CA GLY A 141 -18.30 10.26 -6.11
C GLY A 141 -18.48 11.65 -5.53
N LEU A 142 -19.05 12.57 -6.32
CA LEU A 142 -19.31 13.95 -5.92
C LEU A 142 -20.75 14.34 -6.24
N TRP A 143 -21.42 14.98 -5.29
CA TRP A 143 -22.80 15.46 -5.40
C TRP A 143 -22.88 16.92 -4.93
N ASP A 144 -23.59 17.77 -5.66
CA ASP A 144 -23.74 19.20 -5.37
C ASP A 144 -25.14 19.50 -4.81
N HIS A 145 -25.26 19.47 -3.48
CA HIS A 145 -26.50 19.73 -2.77
C HIS A 145 -26.82 21.23 -2.82
N TYR A 146 -27.66 21.62 -3.77
CA TYR A 146 -28.07 23.02 -3.99
C TYR A 146 -28.68 23.67 -2.73
N VAL A 147 -29.38 22.88 -1.91
CA VAL A 147 -29.94 23.33 -0.63
C VAL A 147 -28.85 23.27 0.45
N GLY A 148 -28.07 24.34 0.57
CA GLY A 148 -27.00 24.44 1.57
C GLY A 148 -25.69 24.95 0.98
N GLY A 149 -25.51 24.88 -0.34
CA GLY A 149 -24.28 25.29 -1.00
C GLY A 149 -23.12 24.33 -0.67
N GLU A 150 -23.42 23.03 -0.69
CA GLU A 150 -22.52 21.97 -0.26
C GLU A 150 -22.21 21.04 -1.42
N THR A 151 -20.94 20.70 -1.58
CA THR A 151 -20.52 19.55 -2.38
C THR A 151 -20.12 18.42 -1.44
N GLU A 152 -20.87 17.32 -1.50
CA GLU A 152 -20.55 16.07 -0.80
C GLU A 152 -19.58 15.25 -1.64
N VAL A 153 -18.54 14.72 -1.00
CA VAL A 153 -17.63 13.74 -1.61
C VAL A 153 -17.72 12.43 -0.87
N GLY A 154 -18.17 11.38 -1.54
CA GLY A 154 -18.22 10.02 -1.02
C GLY A 154 -17.07 9.17 -1.54
N LEU A 155 -16.42 8.43 -0.64
CA LEU A 155 -15.37 7.47 -0.93
C LEU A 155 -15.88 6.04 -0.75
N PHE A 156 -15.68 5.18 -1.75
CA PHE A 156 -16.23 3.83 -1.77
C PHE A 156 -15.16 2.80 -2.13
N LEU A 157 -15.20 1.64 -1.48
CA LEU A 157 -14.41 0.51 -1.93
C LEU A 157 -15.13 -0.22 -3.07
N PRO A 158 -14.40 -0.80 -4.03
CA PRO A 158 -14.99 -1.68 -5.03
C PRO A 158 -15.76 -2.82 -4.38
N SER A 159 -16.97 -3.08 -4.88
CA SER A 159 -17.80 -4.19 -4.40
C SER A 159 -18.53 -4.87 -5.55
N ASN A 160 -18.97 -6.10 -5.31
CA ASN A 160 -19.80 -6.85 -6.26
C ASN A 160 -21.26 -6.32 -6.32
N HIS A 161 -21.60 -5.33 -5.49
CA HIS A 161 -22.92 -4.73 -5.47
C HIS A 161 -22.90 -3.39 -6.22
N TRP A 162 -23.83 -3.21 -7.14
CA TRP A 162 -23.90 -2.08 -8.07
C TRP A 162 -24.26 -0.74 -7.39
N MET A 163 -24.83 -0.77 -6.18
CA MET A 163 -25.07 0.45 -5.35
C MET A 163 -23.83 0.92 -4.58
N GLY A 164 -22.66 0.28 -4.74
CA GLY A 164 -21.51 0.53 -3.87
C GLY A 164 -21.71 -0.01 -2.46
N THR A 165 -20.63 -0.16 -1.71
CA THR A 165 -20.71 -0.33 -0.25
C THR A 165 -21.16 0.99 0.38
N THR A 166 -21.53 1.00 1.66
CA THR A 166 -21.55 2.24 2.45
C THR A 166 -20.24 3.01 2.23
N PRO A 167 -20.26 4.36 2.11
CA PRO A 167 -19.04 5.13 2.00
C PRO A 167 -18.07 4.78 3.13
N ILE A 168 -16.81 4.55 2.78
CA ILE A 168 -15.72 4.40 3.76
C ILE A 168 -15.30 5.77 4.32
N SER A 169 -15.60 6.84 3.59
CA SER A 169 -15.38 8.20 4.03
C SER A 169 -16.35 9.14 3.31
N THR A 170 -16.80 10.17 4.00
CA THR A 170 -17.52 11.30 3.40
C THR A 170 -16.80 12.59 3.77
N PHE A 171 -16.83 13.57 2.88
CA PHE A 171 -16.37 14.94 3.12
C PHE A 171 -17.45 15.92 2.70
N HIS A 172 -17.58 17.01 3.45
CA HIS A 172 -18.55 18.06 3.20
C HIS A 172 -17.79 19.34 2.88
N LEU A 173 -17.93 19.80 1.64
CA LEU A 173 -17.18 20.94 1.11
C LEU A 173 -18.14 22.08 0.81
N HIS A 174 -17.73 23.32 1.02
CA HIS A 174 -18.47 24.44 0.43
C HIS A 174 -18.42 24.34 -1.11
N TRP A 175 -19.52 24.63 -1.81
CA TRP A 175 -19.63 24.46 -3.27
C TRP A 175 -18.50 25.16 -4.05
N SER A 176 -18.02 26.31 -3.58
CA SER A 176 -16.91 27.03 -4.23
C SER A 176 -15.56 26.31 -4.11
N SER A 177 -15.39 25.41 -3.14
CA SER A 177 -14.18 24.60 -3.00
C SER A 177 -14.03 23.58 -4.13
N TRP A 178 -15.13 23.23 -4.80
CA TRP A 178 -15.09 22.34 -5.96
C TRP A 178 -14.18 22.85 -7.07
N ASP A 179 -14.19 24.16 -7.35
CA ASP A 179 -13.35 24.77 -8.39
C ASP A 179 -11.84 24.61 -8.10
N HIS A 180 -11.47 24.40 -6.84
CA HIS A 180 -10.10 24.14 -6.41
C HIS A 180 -9.78 22.64 -6.32
N LEU A 181 -10.72 21.83 -5.82
CA LEU A 181 -10.54 20.38 -5.70
C LEU A 181 -10.46 19.68 -7.06
N LYS A 182 -11.30 20.08 -8.00
CA LYS A 182 -11.38 19.49 -9.34
C LYS A 182 -10.03 19.44 -10.07
N PRO A 183 -9.27 20.55 -10.22
CA PRO A 183 -7.94 20.49 -10.83
C PRO A 183 -6.95 19.70 -9.97
N ALA A 184 -7.01 19.80 -8.63
CA ALA A 184 -6.11 19.06 -7.74
C ALA A 184 -6.24 17.53 -7.91
N LEU A 185 -7.47 17.03 -8.05
CA LEU A 185 -7.72 15.62 -8.37
C LEU A 185 -7.31 15.28 -9.81
N ALA A 186 -7.71 16.10 -10.80
CA ALA A 186 -7.44 15.81 -12.21
C ALA A 186 -5.93 15.79 -12.55
N ASP A 187 -5.13 16.59 -11.87
CA ASP A 187 -3.67 16.64 -12.06
C ASP A 187 -2.93 15.54 -11.25
N HIS A 188 -3.63 14.82 -10.35
CA HIS A 188 -3.00 13.79 -9.53
C HIS A 188 -2.76 12.51 -10.33
N PRO A 189 -1.53 11.95 -10.34
CA PRO A 189 -1.19 10.78 -11.17
C PRO A 189 -1.92 9.49 -10.80
N ARG A 190 -2.57 9.46 -9.63
CA ARG A 190 -3.31 8.31 -9.11
C ARG A 190 -4.82 8.42 -9.28
N TYR A 191 -5.31 9.52 -9.85
CA TYR A 191 -6.74 9.73 -10.05
C TYR A 191 -7.08 9.67 -11.54
N SER A 192 -8.05 8.84 -11.87
CA SER A 192 -8.63 8.72 -13.21
C SER A 192 -10.08 9.17 -13.15
N ARG A 193 -10.43 10.19 -13.93
CA ARG A 193 -11.74 10.86 -13.87
C ARG A 193 -12.70 10.34 -14.93
N GLY A 194 -13.99 10.34 -14.62
CA GLY A 194 -15.08 10.18 -15.59
C GLY A 194 -15.53 8.74 -15.81
N GLU A 195 -16.51 8.60 -16.70
CA GLU A 195 -17.15 7.32 -17.04
C GLU A 195 -16.16 6.26 -17.54
N GLU A 196 -15.14 6.65 -18.31
CA GLU A 196 -14.12 5.71 -18.82
C GLU A 196 -13.34 5.04 -17.69
N ALA A 197 -13.07 5.78 -16.60
CA ALA A 197 -12.35 5.26 -15.45
C ALA A 197 -13.25 4.39 -14.56
N LEU A 198 -14.48 4.87 -14.29
CA LEU A 198 -15.40 4.24 -13.34
C LEU A 198 -16.17 3.05 -13.94
N GLY A 199 -16.34 3.04 -15.26
CA GLY A 199 -17.18 2.10 -15.99
C GLY A 199 -18.65 2.57 -16.06
N SER A 200 -19.29 2.30 -17.19
CA SER A 200 -20.64 2.81 -17.52
C SER A 200 -21.72 2.41 -16.52
N THR A 201 -21.62 1.21 -15.93
CA THR A 201 -22.63 0.72 -14.98
C THR A 201 -22.64 1.53 -13.69
N LEU A 202 -21.45 1.77 -13.11
CA LEU A 202 -21.33 2.50 -11.85
C LEU A 202 -21.52 4.01 -12.06
N TRP A 203 -20.98 4.54 -13.16
CA TRP A 203 -21.25 5.91 -13.59
C TRP A 203 -22.75 6.18 -13.69
N LYS A 204 -23.49 5.28 -14.35
CA LYS A 204 -24.94 5.39 -14.44
C LYS A 204 -25.60 5.39 -13.06
N SER A 205 -25.18 4.48 -12.18
CA SER A 205 -25.73 4.42 -10.81
C SER A 205 -25.57 5.74 -10.07
N PHE A 206 -24.39 6.36 -10.13
CA PHE A 206 -24.15 7.65 -9.49
C PHE A 206 -24.91 8.77 -10.20
N SER A 207 -24.93 8.79 -11.53
CA SER A 207 -25.61 9.84 -12.30
C SER A 207 -27.13 9.78 -12.23
N ASP A 208 -27.70 8.63 -11.89
CA ASP A 208 -29.13 8.46 -11.65
C ASP A 208 -29.54 9.02 -10.27
N GLU A 209 -28.57 9.27 -9.38
CA GLU A 209 -28.80 10.02 -8.15
C GLU A 209 -28.93 11.52 -8.47
N GLY A 210 -29.89 12.18 -7.81
CA GLY A 210 -30.04 13.64 -7.94
C GLY A 210 -28.76 14.36 -7.55
N ASP A 211 -28.52 15.51 -8.17
CA ASP A 211 -27.39 16.39 -7.82
C ASP A 211 -25.98 15.81 -8.07
N PHE A 212 -25.87 14.69 -8.80
CA PHE A 212 -24.58 14.14 -9.24
C PHE A 212 -23.76 15.16 -10.03
N LEU A 213 -22.54 15.39 -9.57
CA LEU A 213 -21.61 16.36 -10.15
C LEU A 213 -20.56 15.66 -11.01
N ASP A 214 -19.89 14.64 -10.43
CA ASP A 214 -18.78 13.96 -11.08
C ASP A 214 -18.37 12.68 -10.33
N ALA A 215 -17.52 11.87 -10.97
CA ALA A 215 -16.89 10.74 -10.32
C ALA A 215 -15.56 10.32 -10.96
N GLY A 216 -14.81 9.50 -10.23
CA GLY A 216 -13.58 8.89 -10.73
C GLY A 216 -13.07 7.78 -9.83
N VAL A 217 -11.87 7.31 -10.16
CA VAL A 217 -11.19 6.21 -9.48
C VAL A 217 -9.82 6.68 -9.02
N TRP A 218 -9.55 6.47 -7.74
CA TRP A 218 -8.22 6.59 -7.16
C TRP A 218 -7.57 5.21 -7.06
N GLU A 219 -6.29 5.09 -7.44
CA GLU A 219 -5.50 3.87 -7.27
C GLU A 219 -4.16 4.18 -6.59
N GLY A 220 -4.04 3.83 -5.31
CA GLY A 220 -2.79 3.97 -4.56
C GLY A 220 -3.01 4.10 -3.06
N ASP A 221 -2.10 4.82 -2.39
CA ASP A 221 -2.22 5.14 -0.97
C ASP A 221 -3.45 6.03 -0.73
N VAL A 222 -4.35 5.60 0.16
CA VAL A 222 -5.56 6.35 0.52
C VAL A 222 -5.22 7.59 1.34
N ARG A 223 -4.08 7.62 2.03
CA ARG A 223 -3.66 8.77 2.85
C ARG A 223 -3.52 10.03 2.01
N GLU A 224 -2.87 9.91 0.85
CA GLU A 224 -2.73 11.00 -0.13
C GLU A 224 -4.09 11.51 -0.63
N LEU A 225 -5.08 10.62 -0.84
CA LEU A 225 -6.43 11.03 -1.22
C LEU A 225 -7.12 11.79 -0.07
N LEU A 226 -6.99 11.30 1.16
CA LEU A 226 -7.57 11.97 2.33
C LEU A 226 -6.95 13.35 2.54
N GLU A 227 -5.63 13.49 2.46
CA GLU A 227 -4.94 14.78 2.59
C GLU A 227 -5.45 15.81 1.57
N VAL A 228 -5.61 15.40 0.30
CA VAL A 228 -6.16 16.26 -0.77
C VAL A 228 -7.58 16.73 -0.42
N LEU A 229 -8.45 15.83 0.06
CA LEU A 229 -9.84 16.15 0.37
C LEU A 229 -9.99 16.94 1.69
N SER A 230 -9.19 16.60 2.70
CA SER A 230 -9.21 17.22 4.02
C SER A 230 -8.90 18.70 3.99
N ALA A 231 -8.05 19.14 3.05
CA ALA A 231 -7.76 20.57 2.84
C ALA A 231 -8.99 21.41 2.44
N HIS A 232 -10.07 20.76 2.01
CA HIS A 232 -11.30 21.40 1.55
C HIS A 232 -12.50 21.14 2.46
N ASN A 233 -12.36 20.30 3.49
CA ASN A 233 -13.46 19.95 4.40
C ASN A 233 -13.91 21.16 5.22
N ASP A 234 -15.21 21.41 5.26
CA ASP A 234 -15.79 22.54 5.98
C ASP A 234 -16.38 22.09 7.33
N GLU A 235 -15.72 22.47 8.42
CA GLU A 235 -16.18 22.14 9.78
C GLU A 235 -17.59 22.66 10.08
N SER A 236 -17.99 23.79 9.50
CA SER A 236 -19.32 24.36 9.74
C SER A 236 -20.43 23.55 9.05
N LEU A 237 -20.13 22.96 7.88
CA LEU A 237 -21.04 22.03 7.21
C LEU A 237 -21.11 20.71 7.95
N GLU A 238 -19.98 20.16 8.42
CA GLU A 238 -19.94 18.96 9.29
C GLU A 238 -20.78 19.12 10.57
N GLU A 239 -20.88 20.34 11.08
CA GLU A 239 -21.72 20.67 12.23
C GLU A 239 -23.20 20.80 11.89
N ALA A 240 -23.52 21.28 10.70
CA ALA A 240 -24.88 21.51 10.22
C ALA A 240 -25.56 20.26 9.68
N VAL A 241 -24.80 19.31 9.13
CA VAL A 241 -25.30 18.04 8.62
C VAL A 241 -25.85 17.18 9.77
N ILE A 242 -26.93 16.45 9.49
CA ILE A 242 -27.54 15.54 10.46
C ILE A 242 -26.50 14.54 11.00
N PRO A 243 -26.51 14.22 12.32
CA PRO A 243 -25.38 13.54 12.95
C PRO A 243 -24.94 12.23 12.29
N PHE A 244 -25.83 11.45 11.68
CA PHE A 244 -25.48 10.17 11.06
C PHE A 244 -24.86 10.29 9.66
N LEU A 245 -24.93 11.47 9.02
CA LEU A 245 -24.26 11.74 7.75
C LEU A 245 -22.91 12.45 7.95
N ALA A 246 -22.75 13.18 9.06
CA ALA A 246 -21.51 13.88 9.35
C ALA A 246 -20.33 12.91 9.50
N ARG A 247 -19.22 13.21 8.82
CA ARG A 247 -17.97 12.44 8.83
C ARG A 247 -17.50 12.16 10.26
N ARG A 248 -17.57 13.18 11.12
CA ARG A 248 -17.13 13.13 12.53
C ARG A 248 -17.84 12.07 13.40
N ASN A 249 -19.01 11.60 12.97
CA ASN A 249 -19.79 10.59 13.67
C ASN A 249 -19.78 9.23 12.95
N ASN A 250 -19.13 9.15 11.79
CA ASN A 250 -18.99 7.93 11.02
C ASN A 250 -17.72 7.18 11.47
N LEU A 251 -17.91 6.00 12.08
CA LEU A 251 -16.83 5.21 12.67
C LEU A 251 -15.72 4.89 11.65
N ILE A 252 -16.07 4.51 10.43
CA ILE A 252 -15.09 4.16 9.40
C ILE A 252 -14.34 5.38 8.88
N SER A 253 -15.02 6.52 8.71
CA SER A 253 -14.40 7.77 8.27
C SER A 253 -13.34 8.26 9.26
N VAL A 254 -13.72 8.36 10.54
CA VAL A 254 -12.81 8.73 11.64
C VAL A 254 -11.72 7.67 11.80
N GLY A 255 -12.08 6.40 11.63
CA GLY A 255 -11.20 5.24 11.66
C GLY A 255 -10.01 5.34 10.72
N ILE A 256 -10.30 5.51 9.43
CA ILE A 256 -9.29 5.57 8.38
C ILE A 256 -8.42 6.82 8.56
N ALA A 257 -9.00 7.97 8.94
CA ALA A 257 -8.26 9.19 9.23
C ALA A 257 -7.27 9.00 10.41
N LEU A 258 -7.71 8.39 11.50
CA LEU A 258 -6.85 8.10 12.65
C LEU A 258 -5.76 7.07 12.34
N VAL A 259 -6.05 6.03 11.56
CA VAL A 259 -5.02 5.09 11.08
C VAL A 259 -3.99 5.81 10.22
N SER A 260 -4.43 6.69 9.33
CA SER A 260 -3.56 7.49 8.46
C SER A 260 -2.65 8.39 9.28
N ALA A 261 -3.22 9.18 10.20
CA ALA A 261 -2.49 10.02 11.14
C ALA A 261 -1.50 9.22 12.00
N THR A 262 -1.89 8.01 12.42
CA THR A 262 -1.02 7.10 13.19
C THR A 262 0.21 6.71 12.39
N VAL A 263 0.04 6.26 11.14
CA VAL A 263 1.15 5.85 10.26
C VAL A 263 2.15 6.99 10.07
N ASP A 264 1.68 8.21 9.78
CA ASP A 264 2.61 9.34 9.60
C ASP A 264 3.26 9.77 10.90
N THR A 265 2.56 9.70 12.02
CA THR A 265 3.12 10.05 13.33
C THR A 265 4.23 9.10 13.74
N VAL A 266 4.00 7.78 13.66
CA VAL A 266 5.00 6.79 14.08
C VAL A 266 6.21 6.73 13.15
N ARG A 267 6.07 7.19 11.89
CA ARG A 267 7.21 7.39 10.98
C ARG A 267 8.03 8.62 11.34
N ALA A 268 7.37 9.71 11.76
CA ALA A 268 8.05 10.94 12.15
C ALA A 268 8.73 10.83 13.54
N ILE A 269 8.07 10.19 14.50
CA ILE A 269 8.51 10.08 15.90
C ILE A 269 8.38 8.65 16.45
N PRO A 270 9.11 7.66 15.89
CA PRO A 270 8.96 6.24 16.25
C PRO A 270 9.24 5.94 17.73
N SER A 271 10.08 6.73 18.39
CA SER A 271 10.46 6.54 19.79
C SER A 271 9.56 7.30 20.79
N ALA A 272 8.48 7.92 20.33
CA ALA A 272 7.55 8.64 21.19
C ALA A 272 6.87 7.70 22.20
N ASN A 273 6.63 8.21 23.41
CA ASN A 273 5.84 7.54 24.43
C ASN A 273 4.33 7.64 24.13
N GLU A 274 3.50 6.94 24.89
CA GLU A 274 2.05 6.91 24.69
C GLU A 274 1.41 8.31 24.68
N VAL A 275 1.80 9.19 25.61
CA VAL A 275 1.23 10.53 25.76
C VAL A 275 1.54 11.38 24.53
N ASP A 276 2.81 11.39 24.12
CA ASP A 276 3.27 12.13 22.95
C ASP A 276 2.60 11.59 21.67
N LEU A 277 2.45 10.26 21.55
CA LEU A 277 1.75 9.63 20.42
C LEU A 277 0.29 10.06 20.37
N ARG A 278 -0.43 10.01 21.49
CA ARG A 278 -1.85 10.41 21.55
C ARG A 278 -2.04 11.86 21.11
N GLU A 279 -1.21 12.76 21.63
CA GLU A 279 -1.25 14.18 21.29
C GLU A 279 -0.95 14.40 19.80
N CYS A 280 0.16 13.85 19.30
CA CYS A 280 0.57 14.04 17.90
C CYS A 280 -0.41 13.40 16.90
N ILE A 281 -0.92 12.20 17.19
CA ILE A 281 -1.92 11.53 16.34
C ILE A 281 -3.21 12.34 16.32
N SER A 282 -3.66 12.85 17.46
CA SER A 282 -4.89 13.64 17.54
C SER A 282 -4.78 14.94 16.76
N GLU A 283 -3.66 15.65 16.93
CA GLU A 283 -3.41 16.92 16.22
C GLU A 283 -3.31 16.70 14.71
N ARG A 284 -2.58 15.66 14.28
CA ARG A 284 -2.46 15.31 12.87
C ARG A 284 -3.77 14.86 12.26
N ALA A 285 -4.56 14.04 12.97
CA ALA A 285 -5.87 13.60 12.51
C ALA A 285 -6.81 14.80 12.27
N LYS A 286 -6.75 15.81 13.14
CA LYS A 286 -7.51 17.05 12.96
C LYS A 286 -7.00 17.88 11.79
N THR A 287 -5.71 18.18 11.76
CA THR A 287 -5.12 19.18 10.86
C THR A 287 -4.85 18.68 9.44
N GLU A 288 -4.44 17.43 9.28
CA GLU A 288 -4.05 16.85 7.99
C GLU A 288 -5.15 15.94 7.42
N TYR A 289 -6.03 15.39 8.27
CA TYR A 289 -7.04 14.38 7.88
C TYR A 289 -8.50 14.75 8.19
N ALA A 290 -8.75 15.98 8.65
CA ALA A 290 -10.07 16.53 8.96
C ALA A 290 -10.95 15.57 9.80
N ALA A 291 -10.39 15.04 10.89
CA ALA A 291 -11.09 14.12 11.79
C ALA A 291 -11.10 14.62 13.23
N GLU A 292 -12.28 14.65 13.84
CA GLU A 292 -12.46 15.04 15.24
C GLU A 292 -12.30 13.83 16.16
N VAL A 293 -11.28 13.90 17.02
CA VAL A 293 -10.88 12.81 17.91
C VAL A 293 -11.60 12.89 19.26
N GLN A 294 -12.15 14.05 19.64
CA GLN A 294 -12.87 14.22 20.91
C GLN A 294 -14.27 13.58 20.93
N THR A 295 -14.71 12.97 19.83
CA THR A 295 -15.95 12.18 19.82
C THR A 295 -15.77 10.83 20.52
N PRO A 296 -16.85 10.19 21.02
CA PRO A 296 -16.76 8.84 21.60
C PRO A 296 -16.16 7.80 20.63
N HIS A 297 -16.46 7.91 19.34
CA HIS A 297 -15.85 7.06 18.31
C HIS A 297 -14.37 7.38 18.12
N GLY A 298 -14.00 8.66 18.03
CA GLY A 298 -12.62 9.10 17.91
C GLY A 298 -11.73 8.62 19.05
N GLN A 299 -12.19 8.73 20.30
CA GLN A 299 -11.45 8.24 21.46
C GLN A 299 -11.27 6.72 21.45
N LYS A 300 -12.34 5.96 21.17
CA LYS A 300 -12.26 4.49 21.07
C LYS A 300 -11.27 4.02 20.00
N ILE A 301 -11.29 4.68 18.83
CA ILE A 301 -10.36 4.36 17.75
C ILE A 301 -8.94 4.75 18.15
N LEU A 302 -8.74 5.93 18.74
CA LEU A 302 -7.43 6.39 19.20
C LEU A 302 -6.83 5.37 20.18
N ASP A 303 -7.61 4.92 21.16
CA ASP A 303 -7.17 3.88 22.11
C ASP A 303 -6.74 2.60 21.40
N SER A 304 -7.52 2.18 20.39
CA SER A 304 -7.25 0.95 19.63
C SER A 304 -5.98 1.05 18.78
N VAL A 305 -5.75 2.19 18.11
CA VAL A 305 -4.54 2.40 17.31
C VAL A 305 -3.30 2.59 18.18
N ILE A 306 -3.41 3.26 19.33
CA ILE A 306 -2.33 3.38 20.31
C ILE A 306 -1.95 1.99 20.81
N HIS A 307 -2.92 1.17 21.20
CA HIS A 307 -2.67 -0.20 21.64
C HIS A 307 -1.93 -1.02 20.57
N CYS A 308 -2.33 -0.90 19.29
CA CYS A 308 -1.64 -1.52 18.17
C CYS A 308 -0.18 -1.05 18.07
N VAL A 309 0.08 0.25 18.13
CA VAL A 309 1.43 0.82 18.04
C VAL A 309 2.31 0.43 19.21
N GLU A 310 1.76 0.37 20.42
CA GLU A 310 2.51 0.00 21.63
C GLU A 310 2.95 -1.47 21.63
N SER A 311 2.22 -2.33 20.92
CA SER A 311 2.63 -3.73 20.71
C SER A 311 3.88 -3.86 19.82
N VAL A 312 4.28 -2.80 19.12
CA VAL A 312 5.44 -2.76 18.22
C VAL A 312 6.64 -2.11 18.94
N PRO A 313 7.82 -2.76 18.96
CA PRO A 313 9.05 -2.16 19.47
C PRO A 313 9.36 -0.80 18.82
N HIS A 314 9.86 0.17 19.60
CA HIS A 314 10.12 1.54 19.12
C HIS A 314 10.94 1.60 17.82
N ASN A 315 11.98 0.76 17.70
CA ASN A 315 12.84 0.67 16.52
C ASN A 315 12.18 0.04 15.28
N GLU A 316 10.96 -0.49 15.43
CA GLU A 316 10.19 -1.13 14.36
C GLU A 316 8.94 -0.35 13.97
N ARG A 317 8.51 0.63 14.78
CA ARG A 317 7.30 1.44 14.53
C ARG A 317 7.32 2.21 13.22
N VAL A 318 8.49 2.61 12.72
CA VAL A 318 8.64 3.23 11.40
C VAL A 318 8.21 2.31 10.24
N ALA A 319 8.21 0.99 10.46
CA ALA A 319 7.72 0.00 9.49
C ALA A 319 6.19 -0.15 9.51
N ILE A 320 5.50 0.53 10.43
CA ILE A 320 4.04 0.57 10.45
C ILE A 320 3.55 1.24 9.18
N SER A 321 2.47 0.69 8.63
CA SER A 321 1.89 1.05 7.35
C SER A 321 0.38 0.88 7.38
N GLY A 322 -0.31 1.40 6.37
CA GLY A 322 -1.77 1.45 6.29
C GLY A 322 -2.25 2.81 5.79
N PRO A 323 -3.57 3.05 5.74
CA PRO A 323 -4.63 2.09 6.04
C PRO A 323 -4.69 1.00 4.95
N SER A 324 -4.76 -0.26 5.39
CA SER A 324 -5.14 -1.39 4.54
C SER A 324 -6.60 -1.77 4.82
N PHE A 325 -7.27 -2.38 3.85
CA PHE A 325 -8.65 -2.84 3.98
C PHE A 325 -8.73 -4.35 3.81
N ARG A 326 -9.46 -5.01 4.70
CA ARG A 326 -9.73 -6.46 4.60
C ARG A 326 -11.16 -6.74 5.02
N ILE A 327 -11.82 -7.69 4.36
CA ILE A 327 -13.16 -8.13 4.77
C ILE A 327 -13.06 -8.78 6.17
N TYR A 328 -13.97 -8.39 7.06
CA TYR A 328 -14.10 -8.96 8.40
C TYR A 328 -14.54 -10.43 8.32
N SER A 329 -13.92 -11.29 9.13
CA SER A 329 -14.33 -12.68 9.30
C SER A 329 -14.38 -13.02 10.77
N GLU A 330 -15.57 -13.26 11.34
CA GLU A 330 -15.72 -13.59 12.78
C GLU A 330 -14.88 -14.82 13.18
N GLU A 331 -14.71 -15.79 12.27
CA GLU A 331 -13.93 -17.00 12.50
C GLU A 331 -12.42 -16.73 12.63
N GLU A 332 -11.90 -15.77 11.86
CA GLU A 332 -10.48 -15.39 11.90
C GLU A 332 -10.21 -14.26 12.90
N ASP A 333 -11.19 -13.39 13.11
CA ASP A 333 -11.00 -12.11 13.78
C ASP A 333 -11.54 -12.06 15.20
N GLY A 334 -12.52 -12.89 15.54
CA GLY A 334 -13.28 -12.78 16.78
C GLY A 334 -14.06 -11.47 16.89
N GLU A 335 -14.73 -11.29 18.03
CA GLU A 335 -15.51 -10.08 18.30
C GLU A 335 -14.60 -8.87 18.57
N LEU A 336 -14.88 -7.74 17.90
CA LEU A 336 -14.11 -6.51 18.01
C LEU A 336 -15.02 -5.31 18.30
N ASP A 337 -14.65 -4.50 19.29
CA ASP A 337 -15.34 -3.22 19.57
C ASP A 337 -14.98 -2.13 18.55
N VAL A 338 -13.75 -2.18 18.00
CA VAL A 338 -13.30 -1.31 16.91
C VAL A 338 -12.68 -2.19 15.80
N PRO A 339 -13.09 -2.03 14.54
CA PRO A 339 -12.65 -2.89 13.44
C PRO A 339 -11.27 -2.48 12.91
N VAL A 340 -10.28 -2.32 13.79
CA VAL A 340 -8.88 -2.04 13.44
C VAL A 340 -7.96 -3.10 14.04
N LYS A 341 -7.01 -3.58 13.25
CA LYS A 341 -5.99 -4.55 13.68
C LYS A 341 -4.62 -4.23 13.12
N LEU A 342 -3.60 -4.61 13.87
CA LEU A 342 -2.24 -4.71 13.36
C LEU A 342 -1.97 -6.12 12.84
N LEU A 343 -1.89 -6.27 11.51
CA LEU A 343 -1.51 -7.52 10.85
C LEU A 343 -0.05 -7.43 10.42
N GLY A 344 0.85 -8.08 11.17
CA GLY A 344 2.29 -7.87 11.03
C GLY A 344 2.67 -6.44 11.42
N THR A 345 3.03 -5.60 10.45
CA THR A 345 3.27 -4.16 10.64
C THR A 345 2.25 -3.30 9.88
N THR A 346 1.07 -3.84 9.56
CA THR A 346 0.05 -3.15 8.76
C THR A 346 -1.19 -2.89 9.59
N LEU A 347 -1.51 -1.62 9.83
CA LEU A 347 -2.80 -1.21 10.37
C LEU A 347 -3.88 -1.42 9.31
N THR A 348 -4.77 -2.35 9.60
CA THR A 348 -5.82 -2.84 8.71
C THR A 348 -7.17 -2.51 9.30
N TRP A 349 -7.99 -1.80 8.54
CA TRP A 349 -9.40 -1.60 8.82
C TRP A 349 -10.19 -2.79 8.27
N LEU A 350 -11.04 -3.37 9.11
CA LEU A 350 -11.89 -4.50 8.75
C LEU A 350 -13.24 -3.96 8.25
N VAL A 351 -13.58 -4.32 7.01
CA VAL A 351 -14.84 -3.92 6.36
C VAL A 351 -15.83 -5.07 6.42
N SER A 352 -17.06 -4.77 6.85
CA SER A 352 -18.15 -5.75 6.99
C SER A 352 -18.93 -5.92 5.69
#